data_AF-A0A3L6EDV8-F1
#
_entry.id   AF-A0A3L6EDV8-F1
#
_cell.length_a   1.000
_cell.length_b   1.000
_cell.length_c   1.000
_cell.angle_alpha   90.00
_cell.angle_beta   90.00
_cell.angle_gamma   90.00
#
_symmetry.space_group_name_H-M   'P 1'
#
loop_
_entity.id
_entity.type
_entity.pdbx_description
1 polymer ?
#
loop_
_entity_poly.entity_id
_entity_poly.type
_entity_poly.pdbx_seq_one_letter_code
_entity_poly.pdbx_strand_id
1 'polypeptide(L)'
;MIGIGAVPPLFLAVAAALAMPETPRWLVLHGHRDEARRVLARTVGDADRRLQEIVTSVQEATKQAGSGGGGAPSAASVRREILLRPTPAVRRVMLAILGLQVFQQACGVAAMVLYAPRVFSHVGITSERAVLGATVLLGAAKTVAIVVPLFLADSLGRRPMLLTSAGGMAASLLVLGLSIRATSAATCVAAAVVFMATF
;
A
#
# COMPACT_ATOMS: atom_id res chain seq x y z
N MET A 1 15.63 -21.75 9.89
CA MET A 1 14.47 -21.13 10.58
C MET A 1 13.68 -20.13 9.71
N ILE A 2 13.75 -20.18 8.38
CA ILE A 2 13.00 -19.27 7.49
C ILE A 2 11.66 -19.90 7.04
N GLY A 3 11.60 -21.25 6.94
CA GLY A 3 10.41 -21.98 6.47
C GLY A 3 9.19 -21.90 7.41
N ILE A 4 9.38 -21.86 8.73
CA ILE A 4 8.27 -21.76 9.69
C ILE A 4 7.59 -20.38 9.61
N GLY A 5 8.34 -19.31 9.33
CA GLY A 5 7.79 -17.97 9.16
C GLY A 5 6.92 -17.81 7.90
N ALA A 6 7.06 -18.71 6.92
CA ALA A 6 6.22 -18.73 5.72
C ALA A 6 4.87 -19.43 5.94
N VAL A 7 4.70 -20.18 7.03
CA VAL A 7 3.47 -20.96 7.30
C VAL A 7 2.26 -20.04 7.49
N PRO A 8 2.28 -18.99 8.35
CA PRO A 8 1.14 -18.09 8.49
C PRO A 8 0.71 -17.36 7.20
N PRO A 9 1.62 -16.73 6.41
CA PRO A 9 1.21 -16.06 5.19
C PRO A 9 0.77 -17.04 4.10
N LEU A 10 1.35 -18.23 4.02
CA LEU A 10 0.90 -19.25 3.06
C LEU A 10 -0.48 -19.79 3.41
N PHE A 11 -0.74 -20.05 4.70
CA PHE A 11 -2.06 -20.44 5.17
C PHE A 11 -3.11 -19.36 4.85
N LEU A 12 -2.81 -18.09 5.14
CA LEU A 12 -3.70 -16.97 4.81
C LEU A 12 -3.91 -16.82 3.31
N ALA A 13 -2.87 -16.99 2.50
CA ALA A 13 -2.98 -16.91 1.04
C ALA A 13 -3.87 -18.02 0.47
N VAL A 14 -3.70 -19.26 0.93
CA VAL A 14 -4.53 -20.40 0.51
C VAL A 14 -5.97 -20.24 1.00
N ALA A 15 -6.16 -19.85 2.26
CA ALA A 15 -7.48 -19.60 2.82
C ALA A 15 -8.21 -18.46 2.07
N ALA A 16 -7.51 -17.36 1.77
CA ALA A 16 -8.06 -16.25 1.00
C ALA A 16 -8.38 -16.67 -0.45
N ALA A 17 -7.50 -17.43 -1.10
CA ALA A 17 -7.73 -17.91 -2.47
C ALA A 17 -8.95 -18.84 -2.57
N LEU A 18 -9.21 -19.65 -1.53
CA LEU A 18 -10.38 -20.55 -1.50
C LEU A 18 -11.68 -19.84 -1.09
N ALA A 19 -11.60 -18.80 -0.25
CA ALA A 19 -12.77 -18.12 0.30
C ALA A 19 -13.22 -16.89 -0.51
N MET A 20 -12.32 -16.25 -1.26
CA MET A 20 -12.57 -14.95 -1.88
C MET A 20 -13.14 -15.14 -3.30
N PRO A 21 -14.35 -14.65 -3.59
CA PRO A 21 -14.90 -14.70 -4.94
C PRO A 21 -14.09 -13.81 -5.88
N GLU A 22 -14.02 -14.21 -7.15
CA GLU A 22 -13.37 -13.43 -8.19
C GLU A 22 -13.99 -12.04 -8.35
N THR A 23 -13.18 -11.06 -8.74
CA THR A 23 -13.66 -9.68 -8.84
C THR A 23 -14.78 -9.57 -9.90
N PRO A 24 -15.88 -8.84 -9.63
CA PRO A 24 -17.00 -8.69 -10.58
C PRO A 24 -16.56 -8.16 -11.95
N ARG A 25 -15.53 -7.31 -11.97
CA ARG A 25 -14.95 -6.77 -13.20
C ARG A 25 -14.24 -7.84 -14.03
N TRP A 26 -13.52 -8.75 -13.38
CA TRP A 26 -12.89 -9.90 -14.05
C TRP A 26 -13.93 -10.85 -14.63
N LEU A 27 -15.00 -11.14 -13.87
CA LEU A 27 -16.11 -12.00 -14.33
C LEU A 27 -16.82 -11.43 -15.56
N VAL A 28 -17.07 -10.10 -15.59
CA VAL A 28 -17.65 -9.42 -16.76
C VAL A 28 -16.72 -9.49 -17.98
N LEU A 29 -15.40 -9.34 -17.79
CA LEU A 29 -14.41 -9.44 -18.87
C LEU A 29 -14.36 -10.83 -19.51
N HIS A 30 -14.61 -11.90 -18.74
CA HIS A 30 -14.63 -13.28 -19.22
C HIS A 30 -16.02 -13.75 -19.67
N GLY A 31 -17.02 -12.86 -19.70
CA GLY A 31 -18.37 -13.18 -20.14
C GLY A 31 -19.27 -13.84 -19.09
N HIS A 32 -18.78 -14.07 -17.86
CA HIS A 32 -19.53 -14.67 -16.75
C HIS A 32 -20.40 -13.63 -16.01
N ARG A 33 -21.40 -13.08 -16.72
CA ARG A 33 -22.24 -11.96 -16.22
C ARG A 33 -23.16 -12.37 -15.08
N ASP A 34 -23.69 -13.59 -15.10
CA ASP A 34 -24.58 -14.11 -14.06
C ASP A 34 -23.83 -14.33 -12.73
N GLU A 35 -22.59 -14.78 -12.80
CA GLU A 35 -21.73 -14.94 -11.63
C GLU A 35 -21.30 -13.58 -11.08
N ALA A 36 -20.96 -12.61 -11.96
CA ALA A 36 -20.70 -11.24 -11.57
C ALA A 36 -21.89 -10.61 -10.83
N ARG A 37 -23.12 -10.87 -11.30
CA ARG A 37 -24.37 -10.43 -10.64
C ARG A 37 -24.50 -11.01 -9.24
N ARG A 38 -24.23 -12.32 -9.05
CA ARG A 38 -24.29 -12.98 -7.74
C ARG A 38 -23.28 -12.41 -6.76
N VAL A 39 -22.05 -12.13 -7.22
CA VAL A 39 -21.02 -11.50 -6.38
C VAL A 39 -21.42 -10.05 -6.03
N LEU A 40 -21.93 -9.28 -6.99
CA LEU A 40 -22.42 -7.92 -6.75
C LEU A 40 -23.61 -7.88 -5.79
N ALA A 41 -24.54 -8.82 -5.89
CA ALA A 41 -25.69 -8.93 -4.99
C ALA A 41 -25.31 -9.24 -3.53
N ARG A 42 -24.14 -9.85 -3.31
CA ARG A 42 -23.61 -10.09 -1.95
C ARG A 42 -22.88 -8.88 -1.38
N THR A 43 -22.36 -7.99 -2.23
CA THR A 43 -21.48 -6.88 -1.82
C THR A 43 -22.20 -5.53 -1.85
N VAL A 44 -23.22 -5.36 -2.69
CA VAL A 44 -23.91 -4.08 -2.94
C VAL A 44 -25.42 -4.31 -3.09
N GLY A 45 -26.23 -3.43 -2.51
CA GLY A 45 -27.70 -3.54 -2.56
C GLY A 45 -28.34 -3.36 -3.95
N ASP A 46 -27.64 -2.75 -4.91
CA ASP A 46 -28.14 -2.48 -6.28
C ASP A 46 -27.24 -3.15 -7.33
N ALA A 47 -27.29 -4.49 -7.35
CA ALA A 47 -26.40 -5.33 -8.14
C ALA A 47 -26.57 -5.13 -9.66
N ASP A 48 -27.79 -4.91 -10.12
CA ASP A 48 -28.12 -4.81 -11.55
C ASP A 48 -27.62 -3.51 -12.17
N ARG A 49 -27.84 -2.40 -11.47
CA ARG A 49 -27.33 -1.10 -11.88
C ARG A 49 -25.80 -1.10 -11.94
N ARG A 50 -25.12 -1.61 -10.91
CA ARG A 50 -23.65 -1.67 -10.90
C ARG A 50 -23.08 -2.64 -11.91
N LEU A 51 -23.76 -3.76 -12.16
CA LEU A 51 -23.37 -4.68 -13.23
C LEU A 51 -23.42 -3.98 -14.60
N GLN A 52 -24.48 -3.21 -14.88
CA GLN A 52 -24.60 -2.45 -16.12
C GLN A 52 -23.49 -1.40 -16.25
N GLU A 53 -23.17 -0.65 -15.19
CA GLU A 53 -22.09 0.33 -15.22
C GLU A 53 -20.71 -0.33 -15.45
N ILE A 54 -20.44 -1.48 -14.83
CA ILE A 54 -19.20 -2.24 -15.05
C ILE A 54 -19.13 -2.75 -16.48
N VAL A 55 -20.24 -3.27 -17.01
CA VAL A 55 -20.32 -3.70 -18.42
C VAL A 55 -20.02 -2.54 -19.36
N THR A 56 -20.68 -1.40 -19.17
CA THR A 56 -20.51 -0.23 -20.05
C THR A 56 -19.07 0.27 -20.00
N SER A 57 -18.48 0.40 -18.81
CA SER A 57 -17.07 0.81 -18.67
C SER A 57 -16.07 -0.19 -19.26
N VAL A 58 -16.37 -1.50 -19.17
CA VAL A 58 -15.56 -2.54 -19.83
C VAL A 58 -15.69 -2.44 -21.35
N GLN A 59 -16.91 -2.28 -21.89
CA GLN A 59 -17.13 -2.12 -23.31
C GLN A 59 -16.49 -0.86 -23.88
N GLU A 60 -16.55 0.26 -23.15
CA GLU A 60 -15.86 1.50 -23.50
C GLU A 60 -14.34 1.32 -23.51
N ALA A 61 -13.78 0.66 -22.49
CA ALA A 61 -12.36 0.33 -22.45
C ALA A 61 -11.95 -0.59 -23.60
N THR A 62 -12.78 -1.59 -23.94
CA THR A 62 -12.54 -2.47 -25.09
C THR A 62 -12.67 -1.74 -26.42
N LYS A 63 -13.59 -0.78 -26.57
CA LYS A 63 -13.71 0.06 -27.77
C LYS A 63 -12.52 1.02 -27.93
N GLN A 64 -12.05 1.61 -26.84
CA GLN A 64 -10.85 2.47 -26.83
C GLN A 64 -9.57 1.65 -27.10
N ALA A 65 -9.51 0.40 -26.65
CA ALA A 65 -8.42 -0.52 -27.01
C ALA A 65 -8.56 -1.08 -28.45
N GLY A 66 -9.79 -1.15 -28.97
CA GLY A 66 -10.15 -1.72 -30.27
C GLY A 66 -9.77 -0.88 -31.50
N SER A 67 -9.23 0.34 -31.33
CA SER A 67 -8.54 1.05 -32.41
C SER A 67 -7.16 0.45 -32.75
N GLY A 68 -6.78 -0.65 -32.10
CA GLY A 68 -5.56 -1.42 -32.36
C GLY A 68 -5.74 -2.94 -32.26
N GLY A 69 -6.66 -3.53 -33.03
CA GLY A 69 -6.69 -4.98 -33.30
C GLY A 69 -7.48 -5.84 -32.30
N GLY A 70 -8.45 -6.59 -32.81
CA GLY A 70 -9.43 -7.36 -32.03
C GLY A 70 -8.86 -8.53 -31.24
N GLY A 71 -9.20 -8.57 -29.95
CA GLY A 71 -8.95 -9.67 -29.03
C GLY A 71 -8.86 -9.13 -27.61
N ALA A 72 -9.39 -9.86 -26.62
CA ALA A 72 -9.20 -9.50 -25.21
C ALA A 72 -7.69 -9.33 -24.95
N PRO A 73 -7.25 -8.19 -24.38
CA PRO A 73 -5.83 -7.89 -24.31
C PRO A 73 -5.18 -8.92 -23.38
N SER A 74 -4.42 -9.85 -23.96
CA SER A 74 -3.62 -10.80 -23.22
C SER A 74 -2.68 -10.03 -22.28
N ALA A 75 -2.49 -10.50 -21.04
CA ALA A 75 -1.58 -9.87 -20.09
C ALA A 75 -0.14 -9.69 -20.66
N ALA A 76 0.21 -10.43 -21.71
CA ALA A 76 1.43 -10.25 -22.49
C ALA A 76 1.40 -9.05 -23.44
N SER A 77 0.28 -8.76 -24.12
CA SER A 77 0.15 -7.61 -25.02
C SER A 77 0.09 -6.29 -24.26
N VAL A 78 -0.62 -6.25 -23.12
CA VAL A 78 -0.68 -5.07 -22.23
C VAL A 78 0.69 -4.71 -21.68
N ARG A 79 1.47 -5.70 -21.21
CA ARG A 79 2.84 -5.47 -20.74
C ARG A 79 3.74 -4.95 -21.85
N ARG A 80 3.58 -5.47 -23.07
CA ARG A 80 4.39 -5.08 -24.23
C ARG A 80 4.04 -3.67 -24.71
N GLU A 81 2.76 -3.30 -24.72
CA GLU A 81 2.28 -1.98 -25.14
C GLU A 81 2.63 -0.89 -24.13
N ILE A 82 2.51 -1.17 -22.83
CA ILE A 82 2.95 -0.27 -21.75
C ILE A 82 4.47 -0.01 -21.81
N LEU A 83 5.26 -1.03 -22.15
CA LEU A 83 6.73 -0.94 -22.16
C LEU A 83 7.29 -0.36 -23.47
N LEU A 84 6.69 -0.65 -24.63
CA LEU A 84 7.22 -0.25 -25.94
C LEU A 84 6.55 0.99 -26.53
N ARG A 85 5.30 1.31 -26.20
CA ARG A 85 4.59 2.51 -26.69
C ARG A 85 3.63 3.09 -25.65
N PRO A 86 4.14 3.62 -24.52
CA PRO A 86 3.29 4.24 -23.52
C PRO A 86 2.62 5.51 -24.09
N THR A 87 1.29 5.52 -24.15
CA THR A 87 0.51 6.74 -24.42
C THR A 87 0.85 7.83 -23.38
N PRO A 88 0.74 9.12 -23.71
CA PRO A 88 1.17 10.22 -22.83
C PRO A 88 0.40 10.27 -21.50
N ALA A 89 -0.82 9.72 -21.45
CA ALA A 89 -1.55 9.53 -20.20
C ALA A 89 -0.95 8.41 -19.34
N VAL A 90 -0.68 7.24 -19.92
CA VAL A 90 -0.10 6.09 -19.22
C VAL A 90 1.31 6.41 -18.73
N ARG A 91 2.13 7.12 -19.52
CA ARG A 91 3.47 7.56 -19.12
C ARG A 91 3.44 8.46 -17.88
N ARG A 92 2.48 9.39 -17.79
CA ARG A 92 2.34 10.27 -16.62
C ARG A 92 1.94 9.50 -15.37
N VAL A 93 1.01 8.55 -15.50
CA VAL A 93 0.59 7.68 -14.39
C VAL A 93 1.74 6.78 -13.94
N MET A 94 2.45 6.15 -14.87
CA MET A 94 3.61 5.31 -14.56
C MET A 94 4.71 6.09 -13.85
N LEU A 95 5.04 7.30 -14.33
CA LEU A 95 6.06 8.13 -13.70
C LEU A 95 5.65 8.58 -12.30
N ALA A 96 4.37 8.88 -12.09
CA ALA A 96 3.85 9.20 -10.76
C ALA A 96 3.92 7.99 -9.81
N ILE A 97 3.52 6.79 -10.26
CA ILE A 97 3.58 5.56 -9.45
C ILE A 97 5.03 5.21 -9.13
N LEU A 98 5.90 5.17 -10.14
CA LEU A 98 7.30 4.83 -9.96
C LEU A 98 8.01 5.84 -9.06
N GLY A 99 7.79 7.14 -9.30
CA GLY A 99 8.31 8.21 -8.46
C GLY A 99 7.85 8.03 -7.01
N LEU A 100 6.54 7.85 -6.79
CA LEU A 100 5.99 7.64 -5.45
C LEU A 100 6.59 6.42 -4.76
N GLN A 101 6.76 5.30 -5.47
CA GLN A 101 7.33 4.08 -4.90
C GLN A 101 8.80 4.25 -4.53
N VAL A 102 9.57 4.94 -5.38
CA VAL A 102 10.98 5.26 -5.09
C VAL A 102 11.07 6.15 -3.86
N PHE A 103 10.28 7.22 -3.78
CA PHE A 103 10.26 8.09 -2.60
C PHE A 103 9.83 7.35 -1.34
N GLN A 104 8.82 6.47 -1.43
CA GLN A 104 8.37 5.67 -0.31
C GLN A 104 9.49 4.78 0.27
N GLN A 105 10.33 4.19 -0.60
CA GLN A 105 11.48 3.40 -0.15
C GLN A 105 12.66 4.28 0.31
N ALA A 106 12.89 5.41 -0.37
CA ALA A 106 13.95 6.36 -0.04
C ALA A 106 13.78 7.00 1.35
N CYS A 107 12.54 7.11 1.85
CA CYS A 107 12.26 7.53 3.22
C CYS A 107 12.88 6.59 4.28
N GLY A 108 13.32 5.38 3.91
CA GLY A 108 14.13 4.53 4.79
C GLY A 108 13.35 3.83 5.91
N VAL A 109 12.01 3.77 5.81
CA VAL A 109 11.17 3.13 6.83
C VAL A 109 11.54 1.67 7.08
N ALA A 110 11.89 0.93 6.03
CA ALA A 110 12.34 -0.45 6.17
C ALA A 110 13.61 -0.56 7.04
N ALA A 111 14.58 0.33 6.82
CA ALA A 111 15.79 0.39 7.63
C ALA A 111 15.45 0.77 9.08
N MET A 112 14.56 1.74 9.27
CA MET A 112 14.16 2.16 10.62
C MET A 112 13.47 1.03 11.39
N VAL A 113 12.54 0.28 10.78
CA VAL A 113 11.88 -0.86 11.44
C VAL A 113 12.88 -1.98 11.77
N LEU A 114 13.77 -2.32 10.83
CA LEU A 114 14.73 -3.43 11.00
C LEU A 114 15.83 -3.10 12.01
N TYR A 115 16.27 -1.84 12.07
CA TYR A 115 17.37 -1.41 12.93
C TYR A 115 16.93 -0.65 14.18
N ALA A 116 15.63 -0.39 14.37
CA ALA A 116 15.11 0.27 15.58
C ALA A 116 15.67 -0.31 16.89
N PRO A 117 15.70 -1.65 17.11
CA PRO A 117 16.26 -2.22 18.33
C PRO A 117 17.75 -1.88 18.52
N ARG A 118 18.53 -1.88 17.42
CA ARG A 118 19.95 -1.52 17.46
C ARG A 118 20.16 -0.04 17.74
N VAL A 119 19.35 0.82 17.12
CA VAL A 119 19.38 2.28 17.38
C VAL A 119 19.08 2.55 18.86
N PHE A 120 18.05 1.92 19.42
CA PHE A 120 17.70 2.10 20.84
C PHE A 120 18.77 1.54 21.79
N SER A 121 19.40 0.43 21.43
CA SER A 121 20.52 -0.14 22.19
C SER A 121 21.76 0.77 22.17
N HIS A 122 22.05 1.44 21.05
CA HIS A 122 23.21 2.34 20.94
C HIS A 122 23.03 3.67 21.69
N VAL A 123 21.80 4.14 21.88
CA VAL A 123 21.52 5.43 22.54
C VAL A 123 21.43 5.29 24.08
N GLY A 124 21.67 4.10 24.64
CA GLY A 124 21.86 3.92 26.09
C GLY A 124 20.74 3.18 26.82
N ILE A 125 19.79 2.56 26.10
CA ILE A 125 18.84 1.62 26.71
C ILE A 125 19.55 0.26 26.87
N THR A 126 20.09 0.00 28.06
CA THR A 126 20.87 -1.21 28.37
C THR A 126 20.01 -2.41 28.76
N SER A 127 18.72 -2.22 29.05
CA SER A 127 17.80 -3.31 29.40
C SER A 127 17.13 -3.89 28.16
N GLU A 128 17.32 -5.19 27.94
CA GLU A 128 16.67 -5.94 26.85
C GLU A 128 15.13 -5.81 26.87
N ARG A 129 14.54 -5.79 28.08
CA ARG A 129 13.09 -5.58 28.27
C ARG A 129 12.65 -4.18 27.80
N ALA A 130 13.47 -3.16 28.01
CA ALA A 130 13.16 -1.80 27.60
C ALA A 130 13.30 -1.61 26.07
N VAL A 131 14.29 -2.26 25.44
CA VAL A 131 14.44 -2.27 23.96
C VAL A 131 13.26 -3.00 23.30
N LEU A 132 12.85 -4.14 23.86
CA LEU A 132 11.67 -4.88 23.37
C LEU A 132 10.39 -4.05 23.55
N GLY A 133 10.20 -3.43 24.73
CA GLY A 133 9.05 -2.55 25.00
C GLY A 133 8.97 -1.36 24.04
N ALA A 134 10.10 -0.68 23.77
CA ALA A 134 10.17 0.42 22.81
C ALA A 134 9.84 -0.04 21.38
N THR A 135 10.28 -1.25 20.99
CA THR A 135 9.98 -1.83 19.68
C THR A 135 8.51 -2.18 19.52
N VAL A 136 7.89 -2.72 20.58
CA VAL A 136 6.43 -3.00 20.60
C VAL A 136 5.64 -1.70 20.50
N LEU A 137 6.04 -0.65 21.23
CA LEU A 137 5.40 0.66 21.16
C LEU A 137 5.51 1.26 19.75
N LEU A 138 6.67 1.12 19.11
CA LEU A 138 6.90 1.56 17.74
C LEU A 138 5.97 0.83 16.75
N GLY A 139 5.82 -0.48 16.91
CA GLY A 139 4.88 -1.29 16.13
C GLY A 139 3.43 -0.87 16.33
N ALA A 140 3.01 -0.68 17.59
CA ALA A 140 1.66 -0.22 17.92
C ALA A 140 1.37 1.17 17.34
N ALA A 141 2.30 2.12 17.45
CA ALA A 141 2.19 3.45 16.86
C ALA A 141 2.02 3.35 15.34
N LYS A 142 2.80 2.50 14.67
CA LYS A 142 2.67 2.23 13.23
C LYS A 142 1.28 1.66 12.88
N THR A 143 0.77 0.72 13.67
CA THR A 143 -0.57 0.15 13.43
C THR A 143 -1.65 1.22 13.53
N VAL A 144 -1.61 2.06 14.56
CA VAL A 144 -2.56 3.17 14.71
C VAL A 144 -2.44 4.15 13.54
N ALA A 145 -1.22 4.47 13.12
CA ALA A 145 -0.95 5.35 11.99
C ALA A 145 -1.41 4.79 10.63
N ILE A 146 -1.64 3.48 10.50
CA ILE A 146 -2.27 2.90 9.31
C ILE A 146 -3.80 2.95 9.41
N VAL A 147 -4.34 2.67 10.61
CA VAL A 147 -5.80 2.60 10.83
C VAL A 147 -6.45 3.98 10.75
N VAL A 148 -5.84 5.02 11.32
CA VAL A 148 -6.42 6.37 11.35
C VAL A 148 -6.61 6.94 9.93
N PRO A 149 -5.59 6.91 9.04
CA PRO A 149 -5.76 7.34 7.67
C PRO A 149 -6.74 6.50 6.87
N LEU A 150 -6.98 5.23 7.21
CA LEU A 150 -7.96 4.41 6.51
C LEU A 150 -9.36 5.02 6.56
N PHE A 151 -9.74 5.61 7.71
CA PHE A 151 -11.03 6.29 7.87
C PHE A 151 -11.01 7.74 7.35
N LEU A 152 -9.85 8.41 7.43
CA LEU A 152 -9.71 9.81 7.01
C LEU A 152 -9.45 9.98 5.51
N ALA A 153 -8.93 8.96 4.82
CA ALA A 153 -8.57 9.03 3.41
C ALA A 153 -9.79 9.25 2.51
N ASP A 154 -10.94 8.71 2.91
CA ASP A 154 -12.19 8.83 2.18
C ASP A 154 -12.78 10.26 2.25
N SER A 155 -12.42 11.05 3.28
CA SER A 155 -12.97 12.40 3.50
C SER A 155 -12.02 13.53 3.11
N LEU A 156 -10.71 13.39 3.37
CA LEU A 156 -9.71 14.46 3.17
C LEU A 156 -9.09 14.45 1.77
N GLY A 157 -9.25 13.36 1.02
CA GLY A 157 -8.63 13.19 -0.29
C GLY A 157 -7.14 12.85 -0.23
N ARG A 158 -6.63 12.27 -1.32
CA ARG A 158 -5.31 11.59 -1.34
C ARG A 158 -4.11 12.54 -1.34
N ARG A 159 -4.21 13.71 -1.98
CA ARG A 159 -3.09 14.67 -2.13
C ARG A 159 -2.67 15.37 -0.82
N PRO A 160 -3.58 15.92 0.01
CA PRO A 160 -3.18 16.55 1.27
C PRO A 160 -2.62 15.54 2.28
N MET A 161 -3.11 14.29 2.29
CA MET A 161 -2.53 13.24 3.13
C MET A 161 -1.07 12.94 2.79
N LEU A 162 -0.73 12.88 1.49
CA LEU A 162 0.65 12.63 1.06
C LEU A 162 1.59 13.80 1.39
N LEU A 163 1.10 15.05 1.31
CA LEU A 163 1.91 16.23 1.61
C LEU A 163 2.14 16.42 3.11
N THR A 164 1.12 16.16 3.93
CA THR A 164 1.22 16.25 5.39
C THR A 164 2.12 15.16 5.99
N SER A 165 2.03 13.93 5.49
CA SER A 165 2.96 12.84 5.86
C SER A 165 4.40 13.15 5.45
N ALA A 166 4.63 13.65 4.22
CA ALA A 166 5.97 14.06 3.78
C ALA A 166 6.58 15.14 4.68
N GLY A 167 5.79 16.15 5.09
CA GLY A 167 6.23 17.16 6.04
C GLY A 167 6.56 16.60 7.42
N GLY A 168 5.71 15.71 7.95
CA GLY A 168 5.94 15.04 9.23
C GLY A 168 7.19 14.15 9.25
N MET A 169 7.44 13.43 8.16
CA MET A 169 8.66 12.62 7.98
C MET A 169 9.91 13.47 7.92
N ALA A 170 9.89 14.58 7.18
CA ALA A 170 11.04 15.48 7.09
C ALA A 170 11.40 16.07 8.45
N ALA A 171 10.40 16.54 9.21
CA ALA A 171 10.61 17.09 10.55
C ALA A 171 11.14 16.04 11.53
N SER A 172 10.57 14.83 11.54
CA SER A 172 10.98 13.77 12.46
C SER A 172 12.38 13.21 12.16
N LEU A 173 12.78 13.12 10.89
CA LEU A 173 14.15 12.76 10.52
C LEU A 173 15.18 13.81 10.95
N LEU A 174 14.84 15.11 10.82
CA LEU A 174 15.70 16.19 11.31
C LEU A 174 15.88 16.12 12.84
N VAL A 175 14.79 15.90 13.57
CA VAL A 175 14.84 15.74 15.04
C VAL A 175 15.66 14.50 15.41
N LEU A 176 15.48 13.37 14.73
CA LEU A 176 16.24 12.15 14.98
C LEU A 176 17.75 12.38 14.75
N GLY A 177 18.12 13.03 13.64
CA GLY A 177 19.52 13.34 13.33
C GLY A 177 20.18 14.26 14.37
N LEU A 178 19.46 15.27 14.85
CA LEU A 178 19.95 16.16 15.92
C LEU A 178 20.04 15.45 17.27
N SER A 179 19.09 14.57 17.58
CA SER A 179 19.01 13.84 18.86
C SER A 179 20.16 12.84 19.03
N ILE A 180 20.59 12.21 17.94
CA ILE A 180 21.77 11.32 17.93
C ILE A 180 23.04 12.08 18.34
N ARG A 181 23.15 13.37 17.98
CA ARG A 181 24.29 14.23 18.33
C ARG A 181 24.23 14.77 19.77
N ALA A 182 23.04 14.77 20.38
CA ALA A 182 22.76 15.37 21.69
C ALA A 182 22.61 14.34 22.83
N THR A 183 22.83 13.04 22.57
CA THR A 183 22.86 11.95 23.58
C THR A 183 21.63 11.89 24.51
N SER A 184 20.44 12.23 24.00
CA SER A 184 19.20 12.08 24.77
C SER A 184 18.40 10.87 24.27
N ALA A 185 18.38 9.78 25.05
CA ALA A 185 17.67 8.56 24.66
C ALA A 185 16.16 8.72 24.50
N ALA A 186 15.54 9.57 25.33
CA ALA A 186 14.11 9.83 25.29
C ALA A 186 13.67 10.56 23.99
N THR A 187 14.48 11.51 23.50
CA THR A 187 14.17 12.28 22.28
C THR A 187 14.36 11.43 21.02
N CYS A 188 15.35 10.54 21.00
CA CYS A 188 15.54 9.56 19.93
C CYS A 188 14.35 8.60 19.81
N VAL A 189 13.85 8.06 20.93
CA VAL A 189 12.69 7.17 20.93
C VAL A 189 11.42 7.93 20.52
N ALA A 190 11.21 9.15 21.03
CA ALA A 190 10.08 9.98 20.65
C ALA A 190 10.10 10.34 19.16
N ALA A 191 11.26 10.73 18.61
CA ALA A 191 11.41 11.05 17.19
C ALA A 191 11.19 9.82 16.30
N ALA A 192 11.66 8.65 16.72
CA ALA A 192 11.41 7.38 16.03
C ALA A 192 9.91 7.03 15.99
N VAL A 193 9.20 7.23 17.10
CA VAL A 193 7.75 7.01 17.19
C VAL A 193 6.98 8.00 16.34
N VAL A 194 7.35 9.29 16.36
CA VAL A 194 6.72 10.32 15.51
C VAL A 194 6.99 10.04 14.03
N PHE A 195 8.20 9.60 13.67
CA PHE A 195 8.52 9.18 12.30
C PHE A 195 7.62 8.01 11.85
N MET A 196 7.43 6.99 12.70
CA MET A 196 6.53 5.89 12.37
C MET A 196 5.04 6.27 12.37
N ALA A 197 4.67 7.28 13.14
CA ALA A 197 3.29 7.77 13.20
C ALA A 197 2.92 8.68 12.01
N THR A 198 3.92 9.26 11.35
CA THR A 198 3.75 10.20 10.23
C THR A 198 3.93 9.55 8.85
N PHE A 199 4.43 8.31 8.81
CA PHE A 199 4.51 7.48 7.60
C PHE A 199 3.26 6.63 7.40
#